data_AF-A0A9D5JDA8-F1
#
_entry.id   AF-A0A9D5JDA8-F1
#
_cell.length_a   1.000
_cell.length_b   1.000
_cell.length_c   1.000
_cell.angle_alpha   90.00
_cell.angle_beta   90.00
_cell.angle_gamma   90.00
#
_symmetry.space_group_name_H-M   'P 1'
#
loop_
_entity.id
_entity.type
_entity.pdbx_description
1 polymer ?
#
loop_
_entity_poly.entity_id
_entity_poly.type
_entity_poly.pdbx_seq_one_letter_code
_entity_poly.pdbx_strand_id
1 'polypeptide(L)'
;MTFAVGQARGFTLIEALIAMVILLIVVLAMVNVIPQSMNGVQRNLERTEATAQAQLYLDIVRNYLSSGGNKATLPAAPTPAIDAGSKYQASRAITGTGNYALAGVCTDLGSASYDCTVTATWTQDGATRTASVESYVANQSQ
;
A
#
# COMPACT_ATOMS: atom_id res chain seq x y z
N MET A 1 -2.11 -68.42 -6.67
CA MET A 1 -1.93 -67.12 -5.99
C MET A 1 -0.65 -66.53 -6.55
N THR A 2 -0.76 -65.70 -7.58
CA THR A 2 0.38 -65.23 -8.39
C THR A 2 0.60 -63.76 -8.03
N PHE A 3 1.69 -63.47 -7.33
CA PHE A 3 2.06 -62.10 -7.00
C PHE A 3 2.65 -61.43 -8.25
N ALA A 4 1.95 -60.42 -8.76
CA ALA A 4 2.52 -59.49 -9.72
C ALA A 4 3.61 -58.70 -8.99
N VAL A 5 4.86 -59.11 -9.18
CA VAL A 5 6.03 -58.31 -8.80
C VAL A 5 5.98 -57.06 -9.67
N GLY A 6 5.53 -55.95 -9.07
CA GLY A 6 5.62 -54.63 -9.68
C GLY A 6 7.06 -54.39 -10.13
N GLN A 7 7.24 -54.15 -11.42
CA GLN A 7 8.52 -53.88 -12.03
C GLN A 7 9.11 -52.64 -11.35
N ALA A 8 10.07 -52.85 -10.44
CA ALA A 8 10.86 -51.77 -9.86
C ALA A 8 11.72 -51.20 -10.99
N ARG A 9 11.18 -50.20 -11.70
CA ARG A 9 11.90 -49.46 -12.73
C ARG A 9 13.04 -48.72 -12.01
N GLY A 10 14.26 -49.24 -12.14
CA GLY A 10 15.44 -48.65 -11.53
C GLY A 10 15.66 -47.23 -12.02
N PHE A 11 15.91 -46.32 -11.08
CA PHE A 11 16.19 -44.91 -11.34
C PHE A 11 17.50 -44.81 -12.14
N THR A 12 17.40 -44.32 -13.37
CA THR A 12 18.58 -44.22 -14.23
C THR A 12 19.40 -42.97 -13.89
N LEU A 13 20.73 -43.04 -14.07
CA LEU A 13 21.62 -41.89 -13.84
C LEU A 13 21.25 -40.69 -14.74
N ILE A 14 20.72 -40.98 -15.93
CA ILE A 14 20.19 -39.98 -16.86
C ILE A 14 18.91 -39.32 -16.30
N GLU A 15 17.97 -40.08 -15.73
CA GLU A 15 16.81 -39.49 -15.05
C GLU A 15 17.23 -38.60 -13.89
N ALA A 16 18.28 -38.98 -13.13
CA ALA A 16 18.82 -38.17 -12.05
C ALA A 16 19.35 -36.83 -12.56
N LEU A 17 20.15 -36.85 -13.64
CA LEU A 17 20.70 -35.64 -14.26
C LEU A 17 19.60 -34.73 -14.80
N ILE A 18 18.61 -35.30 -15.49
CA ILE A 18 17.48 -34.54 -16.03
C ILE A 18 16.67 -33.91 -14.88
N ALA A 19 16.37 -34.66 -13.82
CA ALA A 19 15.67 -34.14 -12.65
C ALA A 19 16.46 -33.01 -11.96
N MET A 20 17.78 -33.14 -11.86
CA MET A 20 18.65 -32.12 -11.26
C MET A 20 18.67 -30.82 -12.09
N VAL A 21 18.70 -30.94 -13.43
CA VAL A 21 18.63 -29.78 -14.34
C VAL A 21 17.27 -29.10 -14.26
N ILE A 22 16.17 -29.87 -14.25
CA ILE A 22 14.81 -29.33 -14.10
C ILE A 22 14.69 -28.60 -12.75
N LEU A 23 15.19 -29.21 -11.66
CA LEU A 23 15.21 -28.58 -10.34
C LEU A 23 15.98 -27.26 -10.37
N LEU A 24 17.14 -27.22 -11.01
CA LEU A 24 17.95 -26.01 -11.12
C LEU A 24 17.19 -24.89 -11.86
N ILE A 25 16.54 -25.22 -12.98
CA ILE A 25 15.72 -24.26 -13.74
C ILE A 25 14.57 -23.72 -12.87
N VAL A 26 13.90 -24.59 -12.11
CA VAL A 26 12.80 -24.19 -11.21
C VAL A 26 13.30 -23.25 -10.10
N VAL A 27 14.44 -23.56 -9.49
CA VAL A 27 15.04 -22.71 -8.45
C VAL A 27 15.44 -21.35 -9.03
N LEU A 28 16.10 -21.30 -10.20
CA LEU A 28 16.44 -20.03 -10.85
C LEU A 28 15.21 -19.22 -11.26
N ALA A 29 14.14 -19.88 -11.70
CA ALA A 29 12.88 -19.22 -12.01
C ALA A 29 12.29 -18.54 -10.76
N MET A 30 12.31 -19.22 -9.60
CA MET A 30 11.80 -18.67 -8.33
C MET A 30 12.60 -17.47 -7.81
N VAL A 31 13.92 -17.43 -8.02
CA VAL A 31 14.78 -16.32 -7.57
C VAL A 31 14.33 -14.96 -8.15
N ASN A 32 13.77 -14.94 -9.37
CA ASN A 32 13.29 -13.71 -10.00
C ASN A 32 11.88 -13.28 -9.56
N VAL A 33 11.06 -14.20 -9.05
CA VAL A 33 9.67 -13.92 -8.67
C VAL A 33 9.59 -13.19 -7.31
N ILE A 34 10.46 -13.56 -6.37
CA ILE A 34 10.47 -13.03 -5.00
C ILE A 34 10.66 -11.49 -4.96
N PRO A 35 11.65 -10.87 -5.63
CA PRO A 35 11.83 -9.43 -5.54
C PRO A 35 10.67 -8.64 -6.19
N GLN A 36 10.02 -9.19 -7.21
CA GLN A 36 8.88 -8.55 -7.87
C GLN A 36 7.65 -8.49 -6.96
N SER A 37 7.36 -9.57 -6.23
CA SER A 37 6.22 -9.59 -5.30
C SER A 37 6.44 -8.62 -4.12
N MET A 38 7.66 -8.55 -3.58
CA MET A 38 7.99 -7.65 -2.48
C MET A 38 7.83 -6.17 -2.85
N ASN A 39 8.23 -5.77 -4.06
CA ASN A 39 8.02 -4.41 -4.55
C ASN A 39 6.52 -4.07 -4.67
N GLY A 40 5.69 -5.03 -5.09
CA GLY A 40 4.24 -4.85 -5.13
C GLY A 40 3.62 -4.63 -3.75
N VAL A 41 4.06 -5.40 -2.76
CA VAL A 41 3.61 -5.26 -1.36
C VAL A 41 3.97 -3.88 -0.81
N GLN A 42 5.20 -3.41 -1.02
CA GLN A 42 5.62 -2.08 -0.56
C GLN A 42 4.79 -0.95 -1.16
N ARG A 43 4.49 -1.02 -2.46
CA ARG A 43 3.65 0.00 -3.11
C ARG A 43 2.23 0.04 -2.55
N ASN A 44 1.68 -1.12 -2.22
CA ASN A 44 0.35 -1.24 -1.62
C ASN A 44 0.34 -0.75 -0.16
N LEU A 45 1.42 -0.99 0.58
CA LEU A 45 1.57 -0.50 1.95
C LEU A 45 1.58 1.04 1.99
N GLU A 46 2.42 1.68 1.19
CA GLU A 46 2.49 3.16 1.13
C GLU A 46 1.14 3.78 0.74
N ARG A 47 0.43 3.17 -0.22
CA ARG A 47 -0.91 3.63 -0.59
C ARG A 47 -1.92 3.46 0.55
N THR A 48 -1.86 2.34 1.28
CA THR A 48 -2.77 2.07 2.41
C THR A 48 -2.51 3.05 3.55
N GLU A 49 -1.24 3.30 3.86
CA GLU A 49 -0.84 4.28 4.86
C GLU A 49 -1.27 5.70 4.45
N ALA A 50 -1.05 6.12 3.20
CA ALA A 50 -1.53 7.40 2.68
C ALA A 50 -3.04 7.58 2.88
N THR A 51 -3.83 6.55 2.57
CA THR A 51 -5.29 6.59 2.77
C THR A 51 -5.67 6.64 4.25
N ALA A 52 -4.94 5.95 5.12
CA ALA A 52 -5.19 6.00 6.56
C ALA A 52 -4.88 7.40 7.13
N GLN A 53 -3.77 8.02 6.71
CA GLN A 53 -3.42 9.39 7.11
C GLN A 53 -4.46 10.41 6.58
N ALA A 54 -4.94 10.23 5.35
CA ALA A 54 -6.02 11.04 4.80
C ALA A 54 -7.31 10.91 5.61
N GLN A 55 -7.68 9.69 6.04
CA GLN A 55 -8.85 9.45 6.89
C GLN A 55 -8.72 10.14 8.25
N LEU A 56 -7.56 10.02 8.91
CA LEU A 56 -7.32 10.66 10.19
C LEU A 56 -7.43 12.19 10.10
N TYR A 57 -6.87 12.80 9.05
CA TYR A 57 -7.02 14.24 8.84
C TYR A 57 -8.45 14.62 8.47
N LEU A 58 -9.14 13.78 7.70
CA LEU A 58 -10.54 13.99 7.38
C LEU A 58 -11.40 13.99 8.65
N ASP A 59 -11.11 13.14 9.63
CA ASP A 59 -11.80 13.14 10.93
C ASP A 59 -11.53 14.42 11.75
N ILE A 60 -10.30 14.95 11.68
CA ILE A 60 -9.98 16.26 12.27
C ILE A 60 -10.82 17.37 11.61
N VAL A 61 -10.90 17.37 10.28
CA VAL A 61 -11.70 18.34 9.51
C VAL A 61 -13.19 18.20 9.84
N ARG A 62 -13.71 16.97 9.93
CA ARG A 62 -15.10 16.69 10.34
C ARG A 62 -15.40 17.29 11.71
N ASN A 63 -14.57 16.99 12.71
CA ASN A 63 -14.76 17.48 14.08
C ASN A 63 -14.69 19.02 14.14
N TYR A 64 -13.76 19.62 13.40
CA TYR A 64 -13.63 21.07 13.29
C TYR A 64 -14.90 21.71 12.69
N LEU A 65 -15.44 21.16 11.62
CA LEU A 65 -16.67 21.70 11.01
C LEU A 65 -17.92 21.45 11.86
N SER A 66 -18.03 20.29 12.52
CA SER A 66 -19.16 20.01 13.42
C SER A 66 -19.17 20.89 14.67
N SER A 67 -18.01 21.39 15.10
CA SER A 67 -17.90 22.34 16.22
C SER A 67 -18.11 23.81 15.81
N GLY A 68 -18.53 24.07 14.57
CA GLY A 68 -18.79 25.42 14.05
C GLY A 68 -17.59 26.09 13.38
N GLY A 69 -16.55 25.33 13.05
CA GLY A 69 -15.39 25.81 12.31
C GLY A 69 -15.72 26.29 10.88
N ASN A 70 -14.84 27.11 10.32
CA ASN A 70 -15.03 27.69 8.99
C ASN A 70 -14.31 26.86 7.92
N LYS A 71 -15.05 26.39 6.91
CA LYS A 71 -14.49 25.64 5.76
C LYS A 71 -13.38 26.38 5.00
N ALA A 72 -13.35 27.71 5.04
CA ALA A 72 -12.31 28.52 4.40
C ALA A 72 -10.97 28.48 5.15
N THR A 73 -10.97 28.05 6.41
CA THR A 73 -9.80 28.02 7.30
C THR A 73 -9.68 26.66 7.96
N LEU A 74 -9.50 25.62 7.14
CA LEU A 74 -9.31 24.27 7.66
C LEU A 74 -8.06 24.17 8.54
N PRO A 75 -8.05 23.28 9.55
CA PRO A 75 -6.87 23.04 10.38
C PRO A 75 -5.65 22.68 9.52
N ALA A 76 -4.47 23.13 9.93
CA ALA A 76 -3.24 22.78 9.23
C ALA A 76 -3.09 21.26 9.16
N ALA A 77 -2.82 20.75 7.96
CA ALA A 77 -2.68 19.32 7.74
C ALA A 77 -1.37 18.80 8.35
N PRO A 78 -1.38 17.65 9.05
CA PRO A 78 -0.16 17.06 9.55
C PRO A 78 0.71 16.57 8.39
N THR A 79 2.02 16.53 8.60
CA THR A 79 2.99 15.97 7.63
C THR A 79 3.63 14.71 8.19
N PRO A 80 2.90 13.58 8.26
CA PRO A 80 3.44 12.34 8.78
C PRO A 80 4.57 11.85 7.87
N ALA A 81 5.68 11.43 8.49
CA ALA A 81 6.76 10.78 7.78
C ALA A 81 6.27 9.46 7.21
N ILE A 82 6.67 9.14 5.98
CA ILE A 82 6.38 7.84 5.37
C ILE A 82 7.23 6.80 6.10
N ASP A 83 6.62 5.80 6.71
CA ASP A 83 7.39 4.73 7.34
C ASP A 83 8.05 3.89 6.25
N ALA A 84 9.39 3.86 6.27
CA ALA A 84 10.11 3.00 5.37
C ALA A 84 9.88 1.52 5.72
N GLY A 85 9.64 1.18 6.98
CA GLY A 85 9.74 -0.19 7.46
C GLY A 85 11.12 -0.81 7.18
N SER A 86 11.22 -2.14 7.29
CA SER A 86 12.40 -2.88 6.83
C SER A 86 12.33 -3.10 5.31
N LYS A 87 12.51 -2.04 4.51
CA LYS A 87 12.60 -2.23 3.05
C LYS A 87 13.83 -3.12 2.77
N TYR A 88 13.58 -4.35 2.34
CA TYR A 88 14.59 -5.20 1.72
C TYR A 88 14.92 -4.65 0.33
N GLN A 89 15.70 -3.58 0.28
CA GLN A 89 16.46 -3.21 -0.91
C GLN A 89 17.91 -3.54 -0.61
N ALA A 90 18.41 -4.63 -1.17
CA ALA A 90 19.75 -5.18 -0.95
C ALA A 90 20.92 -4.23 -1.35
N SER A 91 20.68 -2.94 -1.58
CA SER A 91 21.69 -2.01 -2.09
C SER A 91 21.44 -0.52 -1.82
N ARG A 92 20.34 -0.12 -1.17
CA ARG A 92 20.07 1.30 -0.90
C ARG A 92 19.55 1.51 0.52
N ALA A 93 20.33 2.22 1.33
CA ALA A 93 19.79 2.91 2.49
C ALA A 93 18.72 3.87 1.96
N ILE A 94 17.50 3.75 2.46
CA ILE A 94 16.43 4.68 2.09
C ILE A 94 16.65 5.95 2.89
N THR A 95 17.40 6.87 2.32
CA THR A 95 17.61 8.20 2.85
C THR A 95 16.35 9.02 2.61
N GLY A 96 15.53 9.15 3.65
CA GLY A 96 14.35 10.01 3.65
C GLY A 96 13.24 9.49 2.76
N THR A 97 12.34 8.69 3.34
CA THR A 97 11.10 8.26 2.69
C THR A 97 10.15 9.41 2.32
N GLY A 98 10.49 10.66 2.66
CA GLY A 98 9.63 11.82 2.46
C GLY A 98 8.47 11.82 3.47
N ASN A 99 7.56 12.78 3.30
CA ASN A 99 6.36 12.90 4.11
C ASN A 99 5.14 12.78 3.20
N TYR A 100 4.02 12.27 3.75
CA TYR A 100 2.74 12.46 3.10
C TYR A 100 2.35 13.94 3.19
N ALA A 101 2.03 14.55 2.06
CA ALA A 101 1.44 15.87 1.99
C ALA A 101 -0.09 15.71 1.94
N LEU A 102 -0.77 16.20 2.96
CA LEU A 102 -2.22 16.12 3.09
C LEU A 102 -2.84 17.49 2.77
N ALA A 103 -3.93 17.50 2.03
CA ALA A 103 -4.70 18.72 1.75
C ALA A 103 -6.20 18.41 1.81
N GLY A 104 -6.95 19.25 2.52
CA GLY A 104 -8.41 19.16 2.62
C GLY A 104 -9.09 20.25 1.81
N VAL A 105 -10.18 19.91 1.15
CA VAL A 105 -11.07 20.88 0.48
C VAL A 105 -12.50 20.53 0.89
N CYS A 106 -13.26 21.52 1.34
CA CYS A 106 -14.66 21.34 1.70
C CYS A 106 -15.54 22.30 0.91
N THR A 107 -16.63 21.78 0.35
CA THR A 107 -17.64 22.54 -0.39
C THR A 107 -18.95 22.60 0.41
N ASP A 108 -19.71 23.68 0.22
CA ASP A 108 -21.05 23.80 0.85
C ASP A 108 -22.06 22.99 0.06
N LEU A 109 -22.90 22.24 0.78
CA LEU A 109 -24.07 21.59 0.21
C LEU A 109 -25.39 22.24 0.66
N GLY A 110 -25.33 23.30 1.48
CA GLY A 110 -26.49 23.97 2.07
C GLY A 110 -26.79 23.48 3.48
N SER A 111 -27.60 24.26 4.23
CA SER A 111 -28.09 23.90 5.58
C SER A 111 -27.00 23.40 6.54
N ALA A 112 -25.85 24.06 6.57
CA ALA A 112 -24.68 23.67 7.38
C ALA A 112 -24.17 22.24 7.11
N SER A 113 -24.37 21.76 5.89
CA SER A 113 -23.80 20.51 5.38
C SER A 113 -22.64 20.80 4.44
N TYR A 114 -21.57 20.01 4.55
CA TYR A 114 -20.34 20.15 3.80
C TYR A 114 -19.96 18.81 3.15
N ASP A 115 -19.44 18.86 1.92
CA ASP A 115 -18.73 17.75 1.29
C ASP A 115 -17.23 18.03 1.35
N CYS A 116 -16.50 17.19 2.06
CA CYS A 116 -15.08 17.33 2.31
C CYS A 116 -14.29 16.20 1.66
N THR A 117 -13.30 16.59 0.85
CA THR A 117 -12.32 15.70 0.24
C THR A 117 -10.96 15.98 0.84
N VAL A 118 -10.29 14.93 1.32
CA VAL A 118 -8.88 14.98 1.72
C VAL A 118 -8.05 14.21 0.71
N THR A 119 -7.00 14.84 0.20
CA THR A 119 -6.05 14.23 -0.71
C THR A 119 -4.70 14.07 -0.03
N ALA A 120 -4.19 12.85 0.01
CA ALA A 120 -2.81 12.52 0.35
C ALA A 120 -1.96 12.45 -0.91
N THR A 121 -0.79 13.09 -0.87
CA THR A 121 0.19 13.14 -1.95
C THR A 121 1.54 12.66 -1.43
N TRP A 122 2.20 11.77 -2.15
CA TRP A 122 3.56 11.31 -1.82
C TRP A 122 4.37 11.00 -3.08
N THR A 123 5.67 10.79 -2.91
CA THR A 123 6.56 10.40 -4.02
C THR A 123 6.92 8.93 -3.88
N GLN A 124 6.69 8.14 -4.92
CA GLN A 124 7.00 6.71 -5.00
C GLN A 124 7.74 6.44 -6.31
N ASP A 125 8.92 5.80 -6.24
CA ASP A 125 9.77 5.51 -7.40
C ASP A 125 10.08 6.75 -8.27
N GLY A 126 10.20 7.93 -7.63
CA GLY A 126 10.45 9.21 -8.31
C GLY A 126 9.22 9.84 -8.96
N ALA A 127 8.04 9.20 -8.87
CA ALA A 127 6.79 9.73 -9.37
C ALA A 127 5.87 10.18 -8.23
N THR A 128 5.19 11.31 -8.41
CA THR A 128 4.15 11.75 -7.48
C THR A 128 2.91 10.86 -7.60
N ARG A 129 2.40 10.41 -6.46
CA ARG A 129 1.20 9.59 -6.30
C ARG A 129 0.21 10.31 -5.40
N THR A 130 -1.07 10.07 -5.65
CA THR A 130 -2.16 10.68 -4.90
C THR A 130 -3.20 9.63 -4.52
N ALA A 131 -3.82 9.81 -3.36
CA ALA A 131 -4.99 9.08 -2.91
C ALA A 131 -5.96 10.06 -2.23
N SER A 132 -7.24 9.99 -2.56
CA SER A 132 -8.27 10.84 -1.97
C SER A 132 -9.25 10.02 -1.14
N VAL A 133 -9.77 10.65 -0.09
CA VAL A 133 -10.84 10.14 0.76
C VAL A 133 -11.87 11.25 0.90
N GLU A 134 -13.14 10.90 0.82
CA GLU A 134 -14.26 11.85 0.78
C GLU A 134 -15.23 11.60 1.92
N SER A 135 -15.94 12.65 2.32
CA SER A 135 -16.95 12.60 3.34
C SER A 135 -17.96 13.72 3.26
N TYR A 136 -19.19 13.36 3.60
CA TYR A 136 -20.26 14.29 3.92
C TYR A 136 -20.33 14.57 5.43
N VAL A 137 -20.44 15.85 5.79
CA VAL A 137 -20.65 16.34 7.16
C VAL A 137 -21.96 17.09 7.17
N ALA A 138 -22.91 16.67 7.99
CA ALA A 138 -24.14 17.42 8.22
C ALA A 138 -24.15 17.91 9.66
N ASN A 139 -24.24 19.22 9.88
CA ASN A 139 -24.42 19.76 11.22
C ASN A 139 -25.87 19.50 11.66
N GLN A 140 -26.09 18.59 12.62
CA GLN A 140 -27.40 18.44 13.24
C GLN A 140 -27.59 19.58 14.25
N SER A 141 -28.12 20.70 13.78
CA SER A 141 -28.67 21.72 14.67
C SER A 141 -29.93 21.16 15.33
N GLN A 142 -29.85 20.84 16.63
CA GLN A 142 -30.98 20.98 17.56
C GLN A 142 -30.72 22.18 18.46
#